data_AF-A0A0B2RQU1-F1
#
_entry.id   AF-A0A0B2RQU1-F1
#
_cell.length_a   1.000
_cell.length_b   1.000
_cell.length_c   1.000
_cell.angle_alpha   90.00
_cell.angle_beta   90.00
_cell.angle_gamma   90.00
#
_symmetry.space_group_name_H-M   'P 1'
#
loop_
_entity.id
_entity.type
_entity.pdbx_description
1 polymer ?
#
loop_
_entity_poly.entity_id
_entity_poly.type
_entity_poly.pdbx_seq_one_letter_code
_entity_poly.pdbx_strand_id
1 'polypeptide(L)'
;MTLTNKTITLEVEIVDCAHNKGSLPLTGQYTPRNFIISFQRPRSVIILVKASAPVATFFDHLDPDDCIIDDDNKWYENIEYYMNLVADKGLLYLGMGVSSGKDNACHDPP
;
A
#
# COMPACT_ATOMS: atom_id res chain seq x y z
N MET A 1 0.20 10.36 6.65
CA MET A 1 0.37 9.25 5.69
C MET A 1 1.73 8.60 5.96
N THR A 2 1.83 7.29 5.81
CA THR A 2 3.09 6.56 5.98
C THR A 2 3.44 5.88 4.66
N LEU A 3 4.71 5.85 4.28
CA LEU A 3 5.24 5.22 3.07
C LEU A 3 6.31 4.20 3.46
N THR A 4 6.38 3.10 2.72
CA THR A 4 7.54 2.20 2.72
C THR A 4 7.93 1.87 1.30
N ASN A 5 9.23 1.77 1.01
CA ASN A 5 9.74 1.31 -0.27
C ASN A 5 10.89 0.31 -0.07
N LYS A 6 10.99 -0.67 -0.97
CA LYS A 6 12.11 -1.63 -0.96
C LYS A 6 13.48 -0.94 -1.11
N THR A 7 13.53 0.15 -1.87
CA THR A 7 14.75 0.97 -2.03
C THR A 7 14.69 2.16 -1.08
N ILE A 8 15.49 2.10 -0.01
CA ILE A 8 15.53 3.12 1.05
C ILE A 8 15.80 4.52 0.49
N THR A 9 16.71 4.65 -0.49
CA THR A 9 17.01 5.95 -1.13
C THR A 9 15.78 6.58 -1.77
N LEU A 10 14.93 5.79 -2.44
CA LEU A 10 13.69 6.30 -3.04
C LEU A 10 12.69 6.75 -1.98
N GLU A 11 12.63 6.04 -0.84
CA GLU A 11 11.75 6.43 0.26
C GLU A 11 12.15 7.79 0.84
N VAL A 12 13.46 8.01 1.06
CA VAL A 12 14.01 9.30 1.52
C VAL A 12 13.69 10.41 0.52
N GLU A 13 13.95 10.19 -0.77
CA GLU A 13 13.65 11.18 -1.82
C GLU A 13 12.16 11.57 -1.86
N ILE A 14 11.25 10.61 -1.70
CA ILE A 14 9.81 10.88 -1.72
C ILE A 14 9.38 11.67 -0.48
N VAL A 15 9.89 11.31 0.70
CA VAL A 15 9.61 12.03 1.95
C VAL A 15 10.15 13.47 1.89
N ASP A 16 11.37 13.66 1.39
CA ASP A 16 11.96 14.99 1.22
C ASP A 16 11.17 15.82 0.20
N CYS A 17 10.76 15.21 -0.92
CA CYS A 17 9.91 15.86 -1.91
C CYS A 17 8.56 16.30 -1.33
N ALA A 18 7.93 15.46 -0.50
CA ALA A 18 6.66 15.76 0.16
C ALA A 18 6.78 16.91 1.17
N HIS A 19 7.88 16.97 1.92
CA HIS A 19 8.15 18.08 2.82
C HIS A 19 8.42 19.39 2.06
N ASN A 20 9.19 19.33 0.97
CA ASN A 20 9.53 20.50 0.16
C ASN A 20 8.34 21.08 -0.63
N LYS A 21 7.37 20.25 -1.02
CA LYS A 21 6.18 20.68 -1.79
C LYS A 21 5.07 21.34 -0.97
N GLY A 22 5.19 21.38 0.36
CA GLY A 22 4.18 22.01 1.21
C GLY A 22 4.09 21.45 2.63
N SER A 23 5.16 20.84 3.15
CA SER A 23 5.17 20.20 4.48
C SER A 23 4.06 19.17 4.65
N LEU A 24 3.85 18.33 3.63
CA LEU A 24 2.85 17.26 3.70
C LEU A 24 3.20 16.29 4.85
N PRO A 25 2.22 15.81 5.62
CA PRO A 25 2.47 14.92 6.76
C PRO A 25 2.75 13.48 6.29
N LEU A 26 3.90 13.28 5.64
CA LEU A 26 4.39 12.01 5.13
C LEU A 26 5.58 11.52 5.94
N THR A 27 5.51 10.28 6.43
CA THR A 27 6.60 9.65 7.17
C THR A 27 7.04 8.35 6.50
N GLY A 28 8.35 8.09 6.50
CA GLY A 28 8.93 6.85 5.98
C GLY A 28 9.03 5.77 7.06
N GLN A 29 8.89 4.51 6.66
CA GLN A 29 9.17 3.32 7.47
C GLN A 29 10.01 2.32 6.68
N TYR A 30 11.18 1.99 7.20
CA TYR A 30 12.20 1.20 6.47
C TYR A 30 11.99 -0.33 6.52
N THR A 31 10.97 -0.81 7.23
CA THR A 31 10.66 -2.24 7.28
C THR A 31 9.16 -2.48 7.20
N PRO A 32 8.70 -3.60 6.58
CA PRO A 32 7.28 -3.95 6.53
C PRO A 32 6.62 -3.99 7.90
N ARG A 33 7.31 -4.55 8.90
CA ARG A 33 6.79 -4.60 10.27
C ARG A 33 6.57 -3.21 10.85
N ASN A 34 7.57 -2.32 10.79
CA ASN A 34 7.45 -0.97 11.34
C ASN A 34 6.39 -0.14 10.61
N PHE A 35 6.27 -0.37 9.30
CA PHE A 35 5.20 0.20 8.49
C PHE A 35 3.82 -0.20 9.03
N ILE A 36 3.54 -1.50 9.18
CA ILE A 36 2.23 -1.98 9.64
C ILE A 36 1.90 -1.55 11.07
N ILE A 37 2.86 -1.59 12.00
CA ILE A 37 2.59 -1.19 13.40
C ILE A 37 2.39 0.33 13.56
N SER A 38 2.76 1.14 12.57
CA SER A 38 2.61 2.60 12.63
C SER A 38 1.16 3.07 12.49
N PHE A 39 0.26 2.20 12.04
CA PHE A 39 -1.15 2.51 11.80
C PHE A 39 -2.05 2.19 13.00
N GLN A 40 -3.14 2.94 13.13
CA GLN A 40 -4.23 2.59 14.03
C GLN A 40 -5.05 1.43 13.43
N ARG A 41 -5.57 0.56 14.30
CA ARG A 41 -6.47 -0.54 13.90
C ARG A 41 -7.92 -0.06 13.75
N PRO A 42 -8.73 -0.66 12.86
CA PRO A 42 -8.32 -1.63 11.82
C PRO A 42 -7.48 -0.93 10.75
N ARG A 43 -6.43 -1.62 10.27
CA ARG A 43 -5.43 -1.03 9.37
C ARG A 43 -5.88 -1.17 7.93
N SER A 44 -5.70 -0.12 7.15
CA SER A 44 -5.90 -0.15 5.69
C SER A 44 -4.59 0.15 4.98
N VAL A 45 -4.12 -0.80 4.18
CA VAL A 45 -2.82 -0.72 3.50
C VAL A 45 -3.02 -0.71 2.00
N ILE A 46 -2.67 0.40 1.36
CA ILE A 46 -2.69 0.53 -0.09
C ILE A 46 -1.33 0.08 -0.65
N ILE A 47 -1.36 -0.85 -1.60
CA ILE A 47 -0.18 -1.43 -2.24
C ILE A 47 -0.13 -0.99 -3.70
N LEU A 48 0.91 -0.22 -4.01
CA LEU A 48 1.17 0.35 -5.35
C LEU A 48 2.44 -0.28 -5.94
N VAL A 49 2.36 -1.56 -6.30
CA VAL A 49 3.50 -2.31 -6.86
C VAL A 49 3.07 -3.09 -8.10
N LYS A 50 3.94 -3.14 -9.10
CA LYS A 50 3.73 -3.89 -10.35
C LYS A 50 3.78 -5.43 -10.21
N ALA A 51 4.07 -5.93 -9.01
CA ALA A 51 4.35 -7.34 -8.81
C ALA A 51 3.62 -7.88 -7.58
N SER A 52 3.25 -9.14 -7.64
CA SER A 52 2.53 -9.87 -6.58
C SER A 52 3.40 -10.23 -5.37
N ALA A 53 4.68 -10.51 -5.58
CA ALA A 53 5.59 -11.00 -4.52
C ALA A 53 5.75 -10.05 -3.30
N PRO A 54 5.82 -8.71 -3.45
CA PRO A 54 5.87 -7.78 -2.32
C PRO A 54 4.62 -7.83 -1.45
N VAL A 55 3.44 -8.14 -2.01
CA VAL A 55 2.16 -8.11 -1.29
C VAL A 55 2.13 -9.13 -0.15
N ALA A 56 2.65 -10.34 -0.41
CA ALA A 56 2.68 -11.41 0.58
C ALA A 56 3.54 -11.09 1.82
N THR A 57 4.54 -10.20 1.69
CA THR A 57 5.44 -9.84 2.80
C THR A 57 4.76 -9.10 3.94
N PHE A 58 3.56 -8.54 3.71
CA PHE A 58 2.80 -7.82 4.72
C PHE A 58 1.81 -8.70 5.47
N PHE A 59 1.45 -9.87 4.92
CA PHE A 59 0.36 -10.70 5.46
C PHE A 59 0.63 -11.25 6.86
N ASP A 60 1.90 -11.43 7.23
CA ASP A 60 2.29 -11.95 8.54
C ASP A 60 2.39 -10.86 9.62
N HIS A 61 2.09 -9.61 9.26
CA HIS A 61 2.14 -8.46 10.17
C HIS A 61 0.76 -7.82 10.40
N LEU A 62 -0.24 -8.24 9.65
CA LEU A 62 -1.62 -7.77 9.76
C LEU A 62 -2.40 -8.62 10.78
N ASP A 63 -3.35 -7.98 11.45
CA ASP A 63 -4.27 -8.63 12.37
C ASP A 63 -5.63 -8.87 11.67
N PRO A 64 -6.48 -9.78 12.17
CA PRO A 64 -7.84 -9.94 11.66
C PRO A 64 -8.57 -8.59 11.60
N ASP A 65 -9.45 -8.43 10.60
CA ASP A 65 -10.16 -7.21 10.22
C ASP A 65 -9.31 -6.10 9.55
N ASP A 66 -7.99 -6.29 9.39
CA ASP A 66 -7.19 -5.40 8.56
C ASP A 66 -7.47 -5.60 7.06
N CYS A 67 -7.33 -4.52 6.29
CA CYS A 67 -7.65 -4.48 4.86
C CYS A 67 -6.42 -4.18 4.00
N ILE A 68 -6.23 -5.00 2.96
CA ILE A 68 -5.25 -4.81 1.90
C ILE A 68 -5.98 -4.26 0.67
N ILE A 69 -5.54 -3.10 0.18
CA ILE A 69 -6.06 -2.47 -1.04
C ILE A 69 -4.96 -2.56 -2.08
N ASP A 70 -5.19 -3.34 -3.12
CA ASP A 70 -4.24 -3.56 -4.20
C ASP A 70 -4.68 -2.78 -5.43
N ASP A 71 -3.89 -1.78 -5.80
CA ASP A 71 -4.18 -0.86 -6.90
C ASP A 71 -3.52 -1.29 -8.24
N ASP A 72 -2.97 -2.51 -8.28
CA ASP A 72 -2.37 -3.04 -9.51
C ASP A 72 -3.45 -3.55 -10.47
N ASN A 73 -3.22 -3.39 -11.78
CA ASN A 73 -4.11 -3.86 -12.83
C ASN A 73 -3.94 -5.38 -13.05
N LYS A 74 -4.20 -6.15 -11.99
CA LYS A 74 -4.08 -7.61 -11.98
C LYS A 74 -5.25 -8.26 -12.70
N TRP A 75 -4.97 -9.40 -13.32
CA TRP A 75 -6.01 -10.29 -13.81
C TRP A 75 -6.93 -10.73 -12.65
N TYR A 76 -8.24 -10.78 -12.88
CA TYR A 76 -9.23 -11.02 -11.82
C TYR A 76 -8.97 -12.31 -11.04
N GLU A 77 -8.48 -13.37 -11.68
CA GLU A 77 -8.17 -14.64 -11.02
C GLU A 77 -7.05 -14.51 -9.99
N ASN A 78 -6.10 -13.60 -10.20
CA ASN A 78 -5.08 -13.31 -9.20
C ASN A 78 -5.67 -12.59 -8.00
N ILE A 79 -6.63 -11.68 -8.22
CA ILE A 79 -7.35 -11.00 -7.14
C ILE A 79 -8.15 -12.02 -6.34
N GLU A 80 -8.89 -12.92 -6.99
CA GLU A 80 -9.63 -14.00 -6.33
C GLU A 80 -8.71 -14.94 -5.55
N TYR A 81 -7.55 -15.28 -6.11
CA TYR A 81 -6.54 -16.07 -5.41
C TYR A 81 -6.08 -15.40 -4.11
N TYR A 82 -5.77 -14.10 -4.15
CA TYR A 82 -5.34 -13.37 -2.95
C TYR A 82 -6.47 -13.19 -1.94
N MET A 83 -7.69 -12.89 -2.38
CA MET A 83 -8.87 -12.84 -1.52
C MET A 83 -9.03 -14.15 -0.75
N ASN A 84 -8.95 -15.29 -1.43
CA ASN A 84 -9.04 -16.61 -0.79
C ASN A 84 -7.85 -16.91 0.13
N LEU A 85 -6.63 -16.55 -0.28
CA LEU A 85 -5.41 -16.80 0.50
C LEU A 85 -5.41 -16.08 1.85
N VAL A 86 -5.99 -14.87 1.93
CA VAL A 86 -6.00 -14.08 3.16
C VAL A 86 -7.27 -14.23 3.99
N ALA A 87 -8.34 -14.80 3.41
CA ALA A 87 -9.61 -15.03 4.08
C ALA A 87 -9.46 -15.89 5.34
N ASP A 88 -8.64 -16.94 5.29
CA ASP A 88 -8.38 -17.83 6.43
C ASP A 88 -7.68 -17.12 7.60
N LYS A 89 -7.02 -15.98 7.34
CA LYS A 89 -6.38 -15.13 8.34
C LYS A 89 -7.33 -14.06 8.90
N GLY A 90 -8.58 -14.00 8.43
CA GLY A 90 -9.55 -12.96 8.78
C GLY A 90 -9.22 -11.59 8.20
N LEU A 91 -8.41 -11.53 7.14
CA LEU A 91 -8.02 -10.29 6.47
C LEU A 91 -8.98 -9.97 5.33
N LEU A 92 -9.15 -8.69 5.05
CA LEU A 92 -9.90 -8.19 3.90
C LEU A 92 -8.94 -7.88 2.75
N TYR A 93 -9.33 -8.23 1.52
CA TYR A 93 -8.58 -7.90 0.31
C TYR A 93 -9.49 -7.21 -0.70
N LEU A 94 -9.07 -6.03 -1.16
CA LEU A 94 -9.76 -5.22 -2.15
C LEU A 94 -8.84 -5.01 -3.35
N GLY A 95 -9.17 -5.61 -4.49
CA GLY A 95 -8.58 -5.23 -5.77
C GLY A 95 -9.26 -3.98 -6.30
N MET A 96 -8.50 -2.91 -6.53
CA MET A 96 -8.96 -1.65 -7.09
C MET A 96 -8.19 -1.38 -8.38
N GLY A 97 -8.90 -1.01 -9.45
CA GLY A 97 -8.25 -0.58 -10.69
C GLY A 97 -8.29 0.94 -10.78
N VAL A 98 -7.14 1.60 -10.70
CA VAL A 98 -7.04 3.04 -11.00
C VAL A 98 -6.77 3.25 -12.49
N SER A 99 -7.66 3.98 -13.16
CA SER A 99 -7.57 4.29 -14.59
C SER A 99 -6.96 5.67 -14.90
N SER A 100 -6.53 6.42 -13.88
CA SER A 100 -5.88 7.72 -14.05
C SER A 100 -4.42 7.53 -14.46
N GLY A 101 -4.03 8.01 -15.65
CA GLY A 101 -2.62 8.06 -16.04
C GLY A 101 -1.77 8.83 -15.04
N LYS A 102 -0.44 8.67 -15.11
CA LYS A 102 0.55 9.27 -14.17
C LYS A 102 0.31 10.76 -13.88
N ASP A 103 -0.15 11.51 -14.88
CA ASP A 103 -0.36 12.96 -14.78
C ASP A 103 -1.63 13.34 -13.99
N ASN A 104 -2.59 12.42 -13.89
CA ASN A 104 -3.87 12.65 -13.22
C ASN A 104 -3.92 12.04 -11.81
N ALA A 105 -3.02 11.12 -11.45
CA ALA A 105 -2.94 10.57 -10.09
C ALA A 105 -2.62 11.62 -9.00
N CYS A 106 -2.07 12.77 -9.42
CA CYS A 106 -1.79 13.93 -8.57
C CYS A 106 -2.81 15.07 -8.76
N HIS A 107 -3.75 14.91 -9.70
CA HIS A 107 -4.70 15.93 -10.12
C HIS A 107 -6.07 15.31 -10.37
N ASP A 108 -6.92 15.40 -9.35
CA ASP A 108 -8.36 15.43 -9.56
C ASP A 108 -8.90 16.84 -9.24
N PRO A 109 -10.02 17.28 -9.86
CA PRO A 109 -10.51 18.67 -9.87
C PRO A 109 -11.05 19.11 -8.49
N PRO A 110 -11.32 20.42 -8.27
CA PRO A 110 -11.73 20.95 -6.96
C PRO A 110 -13.02 20.33 -6.40
#